data_AF-J8EYK3-F1
#
_entry.id   AF-J8EYK3-F1
#
_cell.length_a   1.000
_cell.length_b   1.000
_cell.length_c   1.000
_cell.angle_alpha   90.00
_cell.angle_beta   90.00
_cell.angle_gamma   90.00
#
_symmetry.space_group_name_H-M   'P 1'
#
loop_
_entity.id
_entity.type
_entity.pdbx_description
1 polymer ?
#
loop_
_entity_poly.entity_id
_entity_poly.type
_entity_poly.pdbx_seq_one_letter_code
_entity_poly.pdbx_strand_id
1 'polypeptide(L)'
;MSQNNSKDVNKNEVGLIPFEVLEVVNEVHEIPEGVQLINAPAAWGKSEKGKDIVVAVLDTGCQIDHVDLKDRIIGGRNFTTDNNSDSNNYSDMNGHGTHVAGTIAATENNKGVLGVAPQAKLLIVKVLGGPNGSGAYEWIINGINYAVNWRGPNGEKVRVISMSLGGPQDVPELHQAVKNAVNNDVLVVCAAGNEGDNSGNTDEFGYPGSYPEVVEVGAVDMNKKVASFSNTNKNVDLVAPGVGIYSTYKDGRYAKLNGTSMATPHISGGAALIIKHCESKNEFDRTLSEDEIYAQLIKRTTALNYPKRSVGNGLLDLAKE
;
A
#
# COMPACT_ATOMS: atom_id res chain seq x y z
N MET A 1 7.74 -0.50 -27.52
CA MET A 1 9.18 -0.73 -27.31
C MET A 1 9.35 -1.09 -25.85
N SER A 2 9.65 -2.36 -25.55
CA SER A 2 9.89 -2.83 -24.19
C SER A 2 11.15 -2.13 -23.65
N GLN A 3 10.99 -1.24 -22.67
CA GLN A 3 12.13 -0.73 -21.90
C GLN A 3 12.48 -1.79 -20.86
N ASN A 4 13.43 -2.63 -21.22
CA ASN A 4 14.00 -3.63 -20.34
C ASN A 4 14.96 -2.92 -19.35
N ASN A 5 14.42 -2.37 -18.26
CA ASN A 5 15.19 -1.73 -17.19
C ASN A 5 15.74 -2.80 -16.23
N SER A 6 16.72 -3.56 -16.69
CA SER A 6 17.54 -4.42 -15.83
C SER A 6 19.01 -4.08 -16.04
N LYS A 7 19.54 -3.17 -15.21
CA LYS A 7 20.97 -2.99 -14.95
C LYS A 7 21.19 -2.43 -13.54
N ASP A 8 21.88 -3.23 -12.73
CA ASP A 8 22.55 -2.89 -11.47
C ASP A 8 21.72 -2.14 -10.42
N VAL A 9 20.94 -2.89 -9.63
CA VAL A 9 20.43 -2.38 -8.35
C VAL A 9 21.64 -2.08 -7.47
N ASN A 10 21.90 -0.79 -7.26
CA ASN A 10 22.87 -0.34 -6.29
C ASN A 10 22.48 -0.95 -4.93
N LYS A 11 23.35 -1.77 -4.34
CA LYS A 11 23.04 -2.51 -3.09
C LYS A 11 22.70 -1.61 -1.91
N ASN A 12 22.90 -0.31 -2.03
CA ASN A 12 22.63 0.71 -1.01
C ASN A 12 21.34 1.50 -1.26
N GLU A 13 20.51 1.11 -2.25
CA GLU A 13 19.29 1.83 -2.62
C GLU A 13 18.03 0.98 -2.40
N VAL A 14 16.95 1.68 -2.07
CA VAL A 14 15.58 1.16 -2.02
C VAL A 14 14.88 1.65 -3.29
N GLY A 15 14.07 0.82 -3.91
CA GLY A 15 13.32 1.20 -5.11
C GLY A 15 11.86 0.79 -5.02
N LEU A 16 11.07 1.31 -5.96
CA LEU A 16 9.81 0.67 -6.30
C LEU A 16 10.07 -0.77 -6.70
N ILE A 17 9.21 -1.66 -6.22
CA ILE A 17 9.22 -3.04 -6.68
C ILE A 17 8.80 -3.04 -8.16
N PRO A 18 9.51 -3.76 -9.06
CA PRO A 18 9.28 -3.66 -10.51
C PRO A 18 7.81 -3.89 -10.89
N PHE A 19 7.19 -2.96 -11.63
CA PHE A 19 5.79 -3.06 -12.04
C PHE A 19 5.63 -2.83 -13.54
N GLU A 20 4.52 -3.29 -14.10
CA GLU A 20 4.20 -3.13 -15.52
C GLU A 20 2.99 -2.20 -15.69
N VAL A 21 3.10 -1.23 -16.61
CA VAL A 21 1.99 -0.41 -17.07
C VAL A 21 1.33 -1.09 -18.28
N LEU A 22 0.13 -1.64 -18.09
CA LEU A 22 -0.62 -2.32 -19.15
C LEU A 22 -1.39 -1.34 -20.04
N GLU A 23 -2.01 -0.34 -19.41
CA GLU A 23 -2.92 0.59 -20.07
C GLU A 23 -2.94 1.93 -19.34
N VAL A 24 -3.10 3.03 -20.07
CA VAL A 24 -3.35 4.37 -19.52
C VAL A 24 -4.53 4.97 -20.27
N VAL A 25 -5.56 5.39 -19.54
CA VAL A 25 -6.80 5.94 -20.07
C VAL A 25 -7.09 7.31 -19.47
N ASN A 26 -7.82 8.15 -20.19
CA ASN A 26 -8.20 9.48 -19.70
C ASN A 26 -9.42 9.45 -18.78
N GLU A 27 -10.31 8.49 -19.00
CA GLU A 27 -11.56 8.36 -18.25
C GLU A 27 -11.82 6.89 -17.96
N VAL A 28 -12.34 6.65 -16.77
CA VAL A 28 -12.90 5.38 -16.32
C VAL A 28 -14.07 5.72 -15.39
N HIS A 29 -15.01 4.79 -15.23
CA HIS A 29 -16.13 4.95 -14.33
C HIS A 29 -16.53 3.60 -13.75
N GLU A 30 -15.77 3.14 -12.77
CA GLU A 30 -16.01 1.83 -12.17
C GLU A 30 -15.53 1.74 -10.73
N ILE A 31 -16.08 0.76 -10.00
CA ILE A 31 -15.42 0.19 -8.83
C ILE A 31 -14.45 -0.85 -9.38
N PRO A 32 -13.12 -0.67 -9.27
CA PRO A 32 -12.17 -1.62 -9.86
C PRO A 32 -12.43 -3.05 -9.36
N GLU A 33 -12.25 -4.05 -10.23
CA GLU A 33 -12.50 -5.46 -9.90
C GLU A 33 -11.73 -5.93 -8.65
N GLY A 34 -10.51 -5.40 -8.43
CA GLY A 34 -9.72 -5.71 -7.23
C GLY A 34 -10.41 -5.29 -5.93
N VAL A 35 -11.08 -4.13 -5.92
CA VAL A 35 -11.87 -3.62 -4.78
C VAL A 35 -13.09 -4.50 -4.54
N GLN A 36 -13.73 -4.98 -5.61
CA GLN A 36 -14.86 -5.90 -5.53
C GLN A 36 -14.42 -7.29 -5.04
N LEU A 37 -13.30 -7.82 -5.54
CA LEU A 37 -12.80 -9.16 -5.25
C LEU A 37 -12.45 -9.37 -3.78
N ILE A 38 -11.96 -8.32 -3.10
CA ILE A 38 -11.70 -8.35 -1.65
C ILE A 38 -12.95 -8.07 -0.80
N ASN A 39 -14.13 -7.95 -1.42
CA ASN A 39 -15.41 -7.64 -0.78
C ASN A 39 -15.45 -6.31 -0.01
N ALA A 40 -14.68 -5.29 -0.41
CA ALA A 40 -14.71 -3.98 0.23
C ALA A 40 -16.12 -3.33 0.25
N PRO A 41 -16.95 -3.42 -0.82
CA PRO A 41 -18.30 -2.89 -0.80
C PRO A 41 -19.20 -3.44 0.31
N ALA A 42 -19.00 -4.70 0.72
CA ALA A 42 -19.75 -5.33 1.80
C ALA A 42 -19.41 -4.72 3.17
N ALA A 43 -18.18 -4.24 3.35
CA ALA A 43 -17.71 -3.66 4.60
C ALA A 43 -18.05 -2.17 4.76
N TRP A 44 -18.31 -1.44 3.66
CA TRP A 44 -18.48 0.02 3.68
C TRP A 44 -19.57 0.53 4.61
N GLY A 45 -20.70 -0.17 4.73
CA GLY A 45 -21.81 0.24 5.59
C GLY A 45 -21.44 0.23 7.08
N LYS A 46 -20.69 -0.78 7.53
CA LYS A 46 -20.31 -0.95 8.94
C LYS A 46 -19.07 -0.15 9.34
N SER A 47 -18.26 0.24 8.35
CA SER A 47 -16.98 0.94 8.52
C SER A 47 -17.04 2.41 8.13
N GLU A 48 -18.21 2.98 7.83
CA GLU A 48 -18.33 4.34 7.30
C GLU A 48 -17.32 4.62 6.17
N LYS A 49 -17.08 3.63 5.28
CA LYS A 49 -16.09 3.73 4.19
C LYS A 49 -14.66 4.12 4.64
N GLY A 50 -14.27 3.80 5.88
CA GLY A 50 -12.94 4.07 6.45
C GLY A 50 -12.76 5.50 6.96
N LYS A 51 -13.86 6.23 7.19
CA LYS A 51 -13.86 7.64 7.58
C LYS A 51 -12.88 7.95 8.72
N ASP A 52 -12.11 9.02 8.50
CA ASP A 52 -11.15 9.62 9.44
C ASP A 52 -9.91 8.77 9.79
N ILE A 53 -9.80 7.53 9.28
CA ILE A 53 -8.56 6.76 9.40
C ILE A 53 -7.50 7.33 8.44
N VAL A 54 -6.32 7.63 8.97
CA VAL A 54 -5.20 8.16 8.17
C VAL A 54 -4.28 7.03 7.74
N VAL A 55 -4.08 6.91 6.44
CA VAL A 55 -3.11 6.03 5.80
C VAL A 55 -1.95 6.87 5.26
N ALA A 56 -0.73 6.61 5.73
CA ALA A 56 0.48 7.22 5.19
C ALA A 56 0.98 6.41 3.99
N VAL A 57 1.12 7.07 2.85
CA VAL A 57 1.59 6.46 1.59
C VAL A 57 3.05 6.84 1.40
N LEU A 58 3.96 5.90 1.67
CA LEU A 58 5.40 6.07 1.51
C LEU A 58 5.81 5.60 0.11
N ASP A 59 5.89 6.54 -0.82
CA ASP A 59 6.06 6.25 -2.25
C ASP A 59 6.76 7.41 -3.00
N THR A 60 6.47 7.58 -4.29
CA THR A 60 7.00 8.57 -5.23
C THR A 60 6.36 9.96 -5.15
N GLY A 61 5.42 10.15 -4.22
CA GLY A 61 4.58 11.33 -4.09
C GLY A 61 3.15 11.04 -4.55
N CYS A 62 2.37 12.08 -4.80
CA CYS A 62 1.02 11.95 -5.33
C CYS A 62 0.65 13.17 -6.20
N GLN A 63 -0.18 12.98 -7.23
CA GLN A 63 -0.85 14.10 -7.87
C GLN A 63 -1.92 14.68 -6.94
N ILE A 64 -1.56 15.74 -6.21
CA ILE A 64 -2.38 16.33 -5.14
C ILE A 64 -3.70 16.94 -5.61
N ASP A 65 -3.80 17.30 -6.88
CA ASP A 65 -4.99 17.91 -7.48
C ASP A 65 -5.83 16.92 -8.30
N HIS A 66 -5.48 15.62 -8.29
CA HIS A 66 -6.26 14.60 -8.97
C HIS A 66 -7.69 14.59 -8.43
N VAL A 67 -8.69 14.58 -9.32
CA VAL A 67 -10.11 14.77 -8.96
C VAL A 67 -10.62 13.74 -7.95
N ASP A 68 -10.08 12.52 -8.01
CA ASP A 68 -10.43 11.44 -7.08
C ASP A 68 -9.65 11.46 -5.75
N LEU A 69 -8.60 12.27 -5.61
CA LEU A 69 -7.68 12.22 -4.46
C LEU A 69 -7.60 13.52 -3.65
N LYS A 70 -7.82 14.68 -4.28
CA LYS A 70 -7.62 16.00 -3.66
C LYS A 70 -8.32 16.17 -2.30
N ASP A 71 -9.51 15.59 -2.14
CA ASP A 71 -10.32 15.69 -0.93
C ASP A 71 -9.98 14.61 0.12
N ARG A 72 -9.03 13.73 -0.19
CA ARG A 72 -8.52 12.67 0.69
C ARG A 72 -7.14 13.01 1.24
N ILE A 73 -6.35 13.77 0.49
CA ILE A 73 -5.01 14.19 0.90
C ILE A 73 -5.11 15.29 1.95
N ILE A 74 -4.62 15.00 3.16
CA ILE A 74 -4.66 15.92 4.31
C ILE A 74 -3.30 16.53 4.65
N GLY A 75 -2.27 16.18 3.88
CA GLY A 75 -0.92 16.70 4.03
C GLY A 75 0.09 15.79 3.38
N GLY A 76 1.35 16.19 3.47
CA GLY A 76 2.46 15.38 3.00
C GLY A 76 3.81 16.00 3.31
N ARG A 77 4.87 15.26 2.98
CA ARG A 77 6.25 15.74 3.07
C ARG A 77 7.12 15.02 2.04
N ASN A 78 8.06 15.75 1.48
CA ASN A 78 9.10 15.24 0.61
C ASN A 78 10.41 15.07 1.39
N PHE A 79 10.99 13.88 1.27
CA PHE A 79 12.30 13.52 1.85
C PHE A 79 13.38 13.35 0.80
N THR A 80 13.04 13.45 -0.49
CA THR A 80 13.98 13.23 -1.59
C THR A 80 14.71 14.51 -1.98
N THR A 81 15.62 14.39 -2.92
CA THR A 81 16.30 15.53 -3.55
C THR A 81 15.54 16.13 -4.73
N ASP A 82 14.38 15.58 -5.08
CA ASP A 82 13.51 16.14 -6.11
C ASP A 82 13.09 17.57 -5.74
N ASN A 83 12.81 18.38 -6.77
CA ASN A 83 12.33 19.76 -6.60
C ASN A 83 13.22 20.60 -5.68
N ASN A 84 14.54 20.42 -5.77
CA ASN A 84 15.55 21.08 -4.93
C ASN A 84 15.34 20.82 -3.42
N SER A 85 14.92 19.61 -3.05
CA SER A 85 14.63 19.23 -1.66
C SER A 85 13.56 20.09 -0.99
N ASP A 86 12.62 20.65 -1.75
CA ASP A 86 11.46 21.33 -1.16
C ASP A 86 10.59 20.30 -0.43
N SER A 87 10.63 20.35 0.91
CA SER A 87 9.90 19.43 1.78
C SER A 87 8.38 19.51 1.63
N ASN A 88 7.86 20.61 1.08
CA ASN A 88 6.42 20.80 0.84
C ASN A 88 5.99 20.35 -0.56
N ASN A 89 6.94 19.97 -1.43
CA ASN A 89 6.65 19.47 -2.76
C ASN A 89 6.74 17.94 -2.81
N TYR A 90 5.62 17.29 -2.49
CA TYR A 90 5.44 15.84 -2.58
C TYR A 90 4.63 15.43 -3.82
N SER A 91 4.79 16.17 -4.92
CA SER A 91 4.17 15.84 -6.21
C SER A 91 4.78 14.60 -6.85
N ASP A 92 3.96 13.87 -7.60
CA ASP A 92 4.35 12.64 -8.26
C ASP A 92 4.87 12.89 -9.69
N MET A 93 6.10 12.46 -9.96
CA MET A 93 6.70 12.50 -11.30
C MET A 93 6.67 11.13 -11.99
N ASN A 94 6.46 10.06 -11.22
CA ASN A 94 6.47 8.68 -11.69
C ASN A 94 5.06 8.24 -12.12
N GLY A 95 4.07 8.39 -11.24
CA GLY A 95 2.68 7.97 -11.38
C GLY A 95 2.30 6.83 -10.43
N HIS A 96 3.27 6.10 -9.90
CA HIS A 96 3.05 4.96 -9.02
C HIS A 96 2.40 5.35 -7.68
N GLY A 97 2.89 6.40 -7.01
CA GLY A 97 2.34 6.83 -5.73
C GLY A 97 0.92 7.37 -5.88
N THR A 98 0.61 8.01 -7.00
CA THR A 98 -0.77 8.38 -7.38
C THR A 98 -1.65 7.15 -7.57
N HIS A 99 -1.13 6.07 -8.17
CA HIS A 99 -1.85 4.80 -8.34
C HIS A 99 -2.15 4.10 -7.02
N VAL A 100 -1.14 3.96 -6.16
CA VAL A 100 -1.27 3.41 -4.81
C VAL A 100 -2.31 4.20 -4.00
N ALA A 101 -2.22 5.54 -4.01
CA ALA A 101 -3.17 6.42 -3.31
C ALA A 101 -4.62 6.19 -3.75
N GLY A 102 -4.87 6.01 -5.05
CA GLY A 102 -6.21 5.75 -5.57
C GLY A 102 -6.78 4.42 -5.14
N THR A 103 -5.97 3.35 -5.16
CA THR A 103 -6.43 2.03 -4.72
C THR A 103 -6.80 2.05 -3.23
N ILE A 104 -6.08 2.82 -2.41
CA ILE A 104 -6.40 2.99 -0.99
C ILE A 104 -7.71 3.76 -0.82
N ALA A 105 -7.82 4.97 -1.37
CA ALA A 105 -8.86 5.91 -0.94
C ALA A 105 -9.45 6.82 -2.02
N ALA A 106 -9.33 6.50 -3.31
CA ALA A 106 -10.03 7.28 -4.35
C ALA A 106 -11.51 7.50 -3.98
N THR A 107 -11.95 8.75 -4.06
CA THR A 107 -13.26 9.19 -3.56
C THR A 107 -14.40 8.75 -4.46
N GLU A 108 -15.57 8.56 -3.86
CA GLU A 108 -16.82 8.44 -4.62
C GLU A 108 -17.23 9.83 -5.12
N ASN A 109 -17.17 10.05 -6.44
CA ASN A 109 -17.55 11.34 -7.05
C ASN A 109 -18.32 11.18 -8.38
N ASN A 110 -18.90 9.99 -8.62
CA ASN A 110 -19.59 9.60 -9.87
C ASN A 110 -18.72 9.72 -11.12
N LYS A 111 -17.39 9.70 -10.99
CA LYS A 111 -16.38 9.68 -12.06
C LYS A 111 -15.20 8.83 -11.58
N GLY A 112 -14.30 8.47 -12.49
CA GLY A 112 -13.05 7.82 -12.14
C GLY A 112 -13.19 6.46 -11.48
N VAL A 113 -12.32 6.20 -10.52
CA VAL A 113 -12.27 4.94 -9.76
C VAL A 113 -12.68 5.15 -8.31
N LEU A 114 -13.10 4.07 -7.66
CA LEU A 114 -13.38 4.06 -6.23
C LEU A 114 -12.33 3.24 -5.48
N GLY A 115 -11.74 3.80 -4.42
CA GLY A 115 -10.76 3.11 -3.58
C GLY A 115 -11.39 2.10 -2.63
N VAL A 116 -10.54 1.33 -1.95
CA VAL A 116 -11.00 0.37 -0.92
C VAL A 116 -11.64 1.09 0.27
N ALA A 117 -11.05 2.19 0.74
CA ALA A 117 -11.56 3.02 1.83
C ALA A 117 -11.80 4.48 1.39
N PRO A 118 -12.89 4.76 0.64
CA PRO A 118 -13.12 6.06 -0.01
C PRO A 118 -13.26 7.27 0.91
N GLN A 119 -13.44 7.07 2.22
CA GLN A 119 -13.49 8.14 3.22
C GLN A 119 -12.27 8.17 4.16
N ALA A 120 -11.30 7.27 3.95
CA ALA A 120 -10.01 7.38 4.61
C ALA A 120 -9.25 8.63 4.15
N LYS A 121 -8.35 9.12 5.01
CA LYS A 121 -7.49 10.26 4.72
C LYS A 121 -6.09 9.75 4.33
N LEU A 122 -5.41 10.47 3.44
CA LEU A 122 -4.09 10.14 2.95
C LEU A 122 -3.06 11.16 3.42
N LEU A 123 -1.95 10.67 4.00
CA LEU A 123 -0.75 11.44 4.24
C LEU A 123 0.31 11.03 3.21
N ILE A 124 0.70 11.94 2.31
CA ILE A 124 1.62 11.62 1.22
C ILE A 124 3.07 11.81 1.68
N VAL A 125 3.83 10.72 1.76
CA VAL A 125 5.21 10.73 2.24
C VAL A 125 6.12 10.35 1.08
N LYS A 126 6.65 11.36 0.38
CA LYS A 126 7.51 11.14 -0.79
C LYS A 126 8.91 10.74 -0.32
N VAL A 127 9.22 9.46 -0.46
CA VAL A 127 10.50 8.83 -0.07
C VAL A 127 11.25 8.21 -1.25
N LEU A 128 10.61 8.16 -2.43
CA LEU A 128 11.23 7.74 -3.68
C LEU A 128 11.23 8.92 -4.66
N GLY A 129 12.40 9.20 -5.23
CA GLY A 129 12.64 10.32 -6.12
C GLY A 129 12.72 9.92 -7.59
N GLY A 130 12.65 10.93 -8.44
CA GLY A 130 12.83 10.84 -9.88
C GLY A 130 11.76 10.01 -10.60
N PRO A 131 11.88 9.91 -11.95
CA PRO A 131 10.91 9.18 -12.76
C PRO A 131 11.03 7.65 -12.59
N ASN A 132 12.14 7.14 -12.05
CA ASN A 132 12.37 5.70 -11.90
C ASN A 132 11.92 5.15 -10.53
N GLY A 133 11.64 6.02 -9.55
CA GLY A 133 11.17 5.61 -8.23
C GLY A 133 12.24 4.92 -7.39
N SER A 134 13.32 5.62 -7.07
CA SER A 134 14.41 5.13 -6.22
C SER A 134 14.66 6.06 -5.04
N GLY A 135 15.16 5.53 -3.92
CA GLY A 135 15.37 6.30 -2.71
C GLY A 135 16.49 5.73 -1.82
N ALA A 136 17.05 6.62 -1.00
CA ALA A 136 18.00 6.23 0.03
C ALA A 136 17.26 5.62 1.23
N TYR A 137 17.84 4.62 1.88
CA TYR A 137 17.31 4.03 3.12
C TYR A 137 16.96 5.11 4.18
N GLU A 138 17.79 6.15 4.29
CA GLU A 138 17.54 7.29 5.19
C GLU A 138 16.20 7.99 4.90
N TRP A 139 15.80 8.14 3.63
CA TRP A 139 14.53 8.77 3.28
C TRP A 139 13.34 7.92 3.72
N ILE A 140 13.43 6.60 3.58
CA ILE A 140 12.40 5.66 4.05
C ILE A 140 12.32 5.70 5.59
N ILE A 141 13.46 5.62 6.28
CA ILE A 141 13.56 5.69 7.75
C ILE A 141 12.92 6.99 8.26
N ASN A 142 13.30 8.13 7.68
CA ASN A 142 12.76 9.43 8.05
C ASN A 142 11.27 9.56 7.72
N GLY A 143 10.82 8.97 6.61
CA GLY A 143 9.40 8.90 6.23
C GLY A 143 8.56 8.10 7.23
N ILE A 144 9.04 6.93 7.68
CA ILE A 144 8.36 6.10 8.70
C ILE A 144 8.26 6.90 10.00
N ASN A 145 9.39 7.43 10.48
CA ASN A 145 9.42 8.22 11.71
C ASN A 145 8.53 9.48 11.61
N TYR A 146 8.46 10.12 10.46
CA TYR A 146 7.55 11.23 10.22
C TYR A 146 6.09 10.80 10.32
N ALA A 147 5.69 9.70 9.66
CA ALA A 147 4.32 9.20 9.71
C ALA A 147 3.86 8.89 11.15
N VAL A 148 4.72 8.25 11.95
CA VAL A 148 4.44 7.93 13.37
C VAL A 148 4.24 9.20 14.22
N ASN A 149 5.10 10.20 14.03
CA ASN A 149 5.09 11.42 14.81
C ASN A 149 4.12 12.49 14.28
N TRP A 150 3.64 12.35 13.06
CA TRP A 150 2.77 13.33 12.43
C TRP A 150 1.45 13.48 13.17
N ARG A 151 1.00 14.72 13.34
CA ARG A 151 -0.31 15.06 13.87
C ARG A 151 -0.98 16.07 12.96
N GLY A 152 -2.23 15.80 12.62
CA GLY A 152 -3.08 16.71 11.86
C GLY A 152 -3.58 17.89 12.71
N PRO A 153 -4.15 18.91 12.07
CA PRO A 153 -4.64 20.11 12.75
C PRO A 153 -5.77 19.82 13.76
N ASN A 154 -6.49 18.71 13.60
CA ASN A 154 -7.56 18.30 14.52
C ASN A 154 -7.15 17.10 15.40
N GLY A 155 -5.85 16.83 15.51
CA GLY A 155 -5.33 15.70 16.27
C GLY A 155 -5.37 14.37 15.52
N GLU A 156 -5.58 14.37 14.20
CA GLU A 156 -5.45 13.17 13.39
C GLU A 156 -4.06 12.54 13.56
N LYS A 157 -3.98 11.20 13.57
CA LYS A 157 -2.73 10.45 13.59
C LYS A 157 -2.77 9.33 12.56
N VAL A 158 -1.61 8.94 12.03
CA VAL A 158 -1.48 7.79 11.15
C VAL A 158 -1.81 6.51 11.91
N ARG A 159 -2.57 5.60 11.27
CA ARG A 159 -2.87 4.26 11.79
C ARG A 159 -2.34 3.15 10.90
N VAL A 160 -2.09 3.45 9.63
CA VAL A 160 -1.56 2.50 8.64
C VAL A 160 -0.46 3.18 7.83
N ILE A 161 0.67 2.53 7.68
CA ILE A 161 1.72 2.88 6.70
C ILE A 161 1.63 1.89 5.54
N SER A 162 1.60 2.40 4.32
CA SER A 162 1.61 1.62 3.08
C SER A 162 2.91 1.86 2.33
N MET A 163 3.66 0.80 2.06
CA MET A 163 4.95 0.83 1.36
C MET A 163 4.95 -0.17 0.20
N SER A 164 5.10 0.34 -1.01
CA SER A 164 5.20 -0.48 -2.22
C SER A 164 6.60 -0.42 -2.80
N LEU A 165 7.57 -0.69 -1.93
CA LEU A 165 9.00 -0.51 -2.15
C LEU A 165 9.81 -1.62 -1.48
N GLY A 166 11.04 -1.81 -1.93
CA GLY A 166 11.93 -2.84 -1.42
C GLY A 166 13.39 -2.53 -1.67
N GLY A 167 14.24 -2.98 -0.76
CA GLY A 167 15.69 -2.97 -0.89
C GLY A 167 16.29 -4.33 -0.51
N PRO A 168 17.48 -4.68 -1.02
CA PRO A 168 18.06 -6.01 -0.84
C PRO A 168 18.74 -6.20 0.53
N GLN A 169 18.94 -5.13 1.32
CA GLN A 169 19.67 -5.18 2.59
C GLN A 169 18.74 -5.04 3.79
N ASP A 170 18.99 -5.86 4.81
CA ASP A 170 18.52 -5.64 6.17
C ASP A 170 19.35 -4.51 6.81
N VAL A 171 18.70 -3.39 7.10
CA VAL A 171 19.33 -2.22 7.71
C VAL A 171 18.79 -2.06 9.14
N PRO A 172 19.62 -2.17 10.19
CA PRO A 172 19.17 -2.13 11.59
C PRO A 172 18.32 -0.89 11.93
N GLU A 173 18.67 0.27 11.39
CA GLU A 173 17.95 1.53 11.61
C GLU A 173 16.57 1.52 10.93
N LEU A 174 16.44 0.86 9.77
CA LEU A 174 15.14 0.63 9.12
C LEU A 174 14.28 -0.31 9.95
N HIS A 175 14.84 -1.41 10.45
CA HIS A 175 14.11 -2.33 11.33
C HIS A 175 13.64 -1.62 12.60
N GLN A 176 14.50 -0.79 13.19
CA GLN A 176 14.16 -0.03 14.39
C GLN A 176 13.05 1.00 14.15
N ALA A 177 13.02 1.64 12.98
CA ALA A 177 11.95 2.55 12.58
C ALA A 177 10.61 1.80 12.42
N VAL A 178 10.62 0.61 11.81
CA VAL A 178 9.44 -0.27 11.70
C VAL A 178 8.93 -0.66 13.09
N LYS A 179 9.81 -1.17 13.96
CA LYS A 179 9.45 -1.50 15.36
C LYS A 179 8.86 -0.32 16.10
N ASN A 180 9.40 0.88 15.89
CA ASN A 180 8.86 2.10 16.49
C ASN A 180 7.45 2.41 15.99
N ALA A 181 7.15 2.18 14.70
CA ALA A 181 5.80 2.36 14.18
C ALA A 181 4.80 1.39 14.82
N VAL A 182 5.14 0.10 14.86
CA VAL A 182 4.28 -0.94 15.45
C VAL A 182 4.06 -0.70 16.94
N ASN A 183 5.10 -0.35 17.69
CA ASN A 183 5.00 0.02 19.12
C ASN A 183 4.15 1.28 19.38
N ASN A 184 3.81 2.07 18.35
CA ASN A 184 2.93 3.24 18.44
C ASN A 184 1.54 2.99 17.82
N ASP A 185 1.14 1.72 17.72
CA ASP A 185 -0.15 1.28 17.18
C ASP A 185 -0.38 1.66 15.70
N VAL A 186 0.70 1.63 14.91
CA VAL A 186 0.68 1.87 13.46
C VAL A 186 0.97 0.56 12.73
N LEU A 187 -0.03 0.04 12.02
CA LEU A 187 0.10 -1.13 11.16
C LEU A 187 1.02 -0.79 9.97
N VAL A 188 2.12 -1.52 9.79
CA VAL A 188 3.04 -1.33 8.67
C VAL A 188 2.76 -2.40 7.62
N VAL A 189 2.34 -1.98 6.43
CA VAL A 189 1.98 -2.87 5.31
C VAL A 189 2.98 -2.65 4.17
N CYS A 190 3.60 -3.73 3.71
CA CYS A 190 4.60 -3.67 2.65
C CYS A 190 4.43 -4.78 1.62
N ALA A 191 4.72 -4.46 0.36
CA ALA A 191 4.76 -5.45 -0.71
C ALA A 191 5.90 -6.46 -0.49
N ALA A 192 5.66 -7.73 -0.83
CA ALA A 192 6.62 -8.82 -0.69
C ALA A 192 7.82 -8.73 -1.65
N GLY A 193 7.65 -8.05 -2.80
CA GLY A 193 8.62 -8.01 -3.90
C GLY A 193 8.15 -8.76 -5.14
N ASN A 194 8.83 -8.51 -6.27
CA ASN A 194 8.47 -9.04 -7.60
C ASN A 194 9.63 -9.82 -8.25
N GLU A 195 10.49 -10.42 -7.43
CA GLU A 195 11.64 -11.24 -7.80
C GLU A 195 11.32 -12.74 -7.83
N GLY A 196 10.06 -13.12 -7.61
CA GLY A 196 9.61 -14.50 -7.58
C GLY A 196 9.84 -15.24 -8.90
N ASP A 197 10.15 -16.53 -8.79
CA ASP A 197 10.47 -17.43 -9.91
C ASP A 197 9.35 -18.43 -10.22
N ASN A 198 8.15 -18.18 -9.65
CA ASN A 198 6.98 -19.07 -9.69
C ASN A 198 7.20 -20.44 -9.01
N SER A 199 8.19 -20.56 -8.13
CA SER A 199 8.42 -21.69 -7.23
C SER A 199 8.06 -21.33 -5.80
N GLY A 200 7.17 -22.08 -5.16
CA GLY A 200 6.90 -21.90 -3.71
C GLY A 200 8.00 -22.43 -2.78
N ASN A 201 9.12 -22.89 -3.33
CA ASN A 201 10.21 -23.58 -2.62
C ASN A 201 11.49 -22.73 -2.50
N THR A 202 11.50 -21.53 -3.07
CA THR A 202 12.58 -20.56 -2.94
C THR A 202 12.22 -19.53 -1.86
N ASP A 203 13.22 -18.75 -1.45
CA ASP A 203 13.04 -17.67 -0.49
C ASP A 203 13.57 -16.38 -1.14
N GLU A 204 12.66 -15.50 -1.55
CA GLU A 204 12.96 -14.14 -2.00
C GLU A 204 12.59 -13.16 -0.89
N PHE A 205 13.56 -12.35 -0.46
CA PHE A 205 13.38 -11.36 0.60
C PHE A 205 13.59 -9.94 0.08
N GLY A 206 12.70 -9.05 0.46
CA GLY A 206 12.79 -7.61 0.22
C GLY A 206 12.50 -6.85 1.50
N TYR A 207 13.35 -5.88 1.85
CA TYR A 207 13.20 -5.09 3.07
C TYR A 207 12.57 -3.72 2.74
N PRO A 208 11.61 -3.22 3.54
CA PRO A 208 11.24 -3.70 4.89
C PRO A 208 10.23 -4.85 4.92
N GLY A 209 9.67 -5.29 3.79
CA GLY A 209 8.59 -6.30 3.74
C GLY A 209 8.88 -7.58 4.52
N SER A 210 10.11 -8.06 4.50
CA SER A 210 10.50 -9.30 5.17
C SER A 210 10.78 -9.17 6.68
N TYR A 211 10.56 -8.00 7.31
CA TYR A 211 10.62 -7.89 8.77
C TYR A 211 9.40 -8.55 9.43
N PRO A 212 9.56 -9.31 10.52
CA PRO A 212 8.45 -10.02 11.17
C PRO A 212 7.30 -9.11 11.67
N GLU A 213 7.59 -7.84 11.93
CA GLU A 213 6.61 -6.85 12.39
C GLU A 213 5.85 -6.17 11.23
N VAL A 214 6.17 -6.50 9.98
CA VAL A 214 5.53 -5.92 8.80
C VAL A 214 4.51 -6.90 8.24
N VAL A 215 3.33 -6.39 7.88
CA VAL A 215 2.36 -7.15 7.10
C VAL A 215 2.87 -7.28 5.67
N GLU A 216 3.44 -8.44 5.33
CA GLU A 216 4.01 -8.72 4.02
C GLU A 216 2.93 -9.20 3.04
N VAL A 217 2.76 -8.47 1.93
CA VAL A 217 1.66 -8.67 0.99
C VAL A 217 2.13 -9.24 -0.34
N GLY A 218 1.65 -10.45 -0.67
CA GLY A 218 1.82 -11.06 -1.99
C GLY A 218 0.67 -10.73 -2.96
N ALA A 219 0.83 -11.11 -4.22
CA ALA A 219 -0.12 -10.79 -5.30
C ALA A 219 -0.82 -12.01 -5.88
N VAL A 220 -2.12 -11.85 -6.16
CA VAL A 220 -2.91 -12.76 -7.00
C VAL A 220 -3.53 -12.03 -8.19
N ASP A 221 -3.93 -12.78 -9.22
CA ASP A 221 -4.80 -12.30 -10.29
C ASP A 221 -6.29 -12.35 -9.91
N MET A 222 -7.16 -11.87 -10.81
CA MET A 222 -8.62 -11.88 -10.59
C MET A 222 -9.22 -13.31 -10.51
N ASN A 223 -8.49 -14.33 -10.96
CA ASN A 223 -8.86 -15.74 -10.82
C ASN A 223 -8.30 -16.38 -9.54
N LYS A 224 -7.73 -15.58 -8.63
CA LYS A 224 -7.10 -16.02 -7.37
C LYS A 224 -5.89 -16.93 -7.59
N LYS A 225 -5.21 -16.81 -8.74
CA LYS A 225 -3.93 -17.47 -8.98
C LYS A 225 -2.80 -16.58 -8.50
N VAL A 226 -1.81 -17.17 -7.82
CA VAL A 226 -0.60 -16.45 -7.40
C VAL A 226 0.07 -15.86 -8.64
N ALA A 227 0.39 -14.57 -8.59
CA ALA A 227 1.09 -13.90 -9.67
C ALA A 227 2.51 -14.46 -9.77
N SER A 228 2.98 -14.78 -10.98
CA SER A 228 4.26 -15.47 -11.17
C SER A 228 5.46 -14.67 -10.66
N PHE A 229 5.34 -13.35 -10.58
CA PHE A 229 6.37 -12.45 -10.05
C PHE A 229 6.37 -12.36 -8.51
N SER A 230 5.29 -12.75 -7.83
CA SER A 230 5.16 -12.52 -6.38
C SER A 230 6.24 -13.31 -5.63
N ASN A 231 7.02 -12.62 -4.80
CA ASN A 231 7.98 -13.28 -3.92
C ASN A 231 7.29 -14.31 -3.03
N THR A 232 8.00 -15.39 -2.76
CA THR A 232 7.56 -16.40 -1.79
C THR A 232 8.61 -16.52 -0.70
N ASN A 233 8.15 -16.57 0.55
CA ASN A 233 9.01 -16.76 1.70
C ASN A 233 8.15 -17.17 2.91
N LYS A 234 8.77 -17.38 4.07
CA LYS A 234 8.05 -17.77 5.29
C LYS A 234 7.28 -16.64 5.99
N ASN A 235 7.44 -15.39 5.55
CA ASN A 235 6.93 -14.18 6.20
C ASN A 235 5.70 -13.60 5.49
N VAL A 236 5.37 -14.02 4.25
CA VAL A 236 4.13 -13.61 3.56
C VAL A 236 2.90 -13.84 4.47
N ASP A 237 2.21 -12.75 4.81
CA ASP A 237 1.06 -12.78 5.73
C ASP A 237 -0.26 -13.07 5.03
N LEU A 238 -0.47 -12.45 3.87
CA LEU A 238 -1.70 -12.56 3.07
C LEU A 238 -1.47 -12.04 1.65
N VAL A 239 -2.46 -12.27 0.79
CA VAL A 239 -2.44 -11.82 -0.60
C VAL A 239 -3.63 -10.95 -0.96
N ALA A 240 -3.43 -10.09 -1.94
CA ALA A 240 -4.48 -9.27 -2.53
C ALA A 240 -4.34 -9.20 -4.06
N PRO A 241 -5.34 -8.65 -4.76
CA PRO A 241 -5.28 -8.51 -6.22
C PRO A 241 -4.14 -7.56 -6.62
N GLY A 242 -3.20 -8.06 -7.43
CA GLY A 242 -2.03 -7.31 -7.89
C GLY A 242 -1.80 -7.36 -9.40
N VAL A 243 -2.68 -8.01 -10.16
CA VAL A 243 -2.59 -8.12 -11.63
C VAL A 243 -3.75 -7.40 -12.27
N GLY A 244 -3.44 -6.43 -13.15
CA GLY A 244 -4.42 -5.71 -13.92
C GLY A 244 -5.25 -4.72 -13.09
N ILE A 245 -4.62 -3.99 -12.18
CA ILE A 245 -5.32 -3.11 -11.24
C ILE A 245 -5.47 -1.71 -11.81
N TYR A 246 -6.72 -1.29 -12.01
CA TYR A 246 -7.06 0.09 -12.34
C TYR A 246 -6.98 0.99 -11.10
N SER A 247 -6.35 2.15 -11.26
CA SER A 247 -6.35 3.22 -10.28
C SER A 247 -6.05 4.57 -10.93
N THR A 248 -6.05 5.63 -10.12
CA THR A 248 -5.62 6.98 -10.50
C THR A 248 -4.17 7.01 -10.97
N TYR A 249 -3.83 7.97 -11.81
CA TYR A 249 -2.49 8.09 -12.39
C TYR A 249 -2.16 9.56 -12.68
N LYS A 250 -0.88 9.84 -12.93
CA LYS A 250 -0.44 11.22 -13.21
C LYS A 250 -1.13 11.83 -14.44
N ASP A 251 -1.12 13.15 -14.48
CA ASP A 251 -1.79 13.98 -15.49
C ASP A 251 -3.33 13.89 -15.45
N GLY A 252 -3.91 13.52 -14.29
CA GLY A 252 -5.36 13.38 -14.11
C GLY A 252 -5.95 12.16 -14.82
N ARG A 253 -5.13 11.16 -15.10
CA ARG A 253 -5.49 9.96 -15.87
C ARG A 253 -5.67 8.76 -14.96
N TYR A 254 -5.94 7.61 -15.56
CA TYR A 254 -6.03 6.32 -14.89
C TYR A 254 -5.11 5.32 -15.57
N ALA A 255 -4.60 4.35 -14.82
CA ALA A 255 -3.73 3.32 -15.37
C ALA A 255 -4.05 1.95 -14.79
N LYS A 256 -3.81 0.92 -15.61
CA LYS A 256 -3.89 -0.49 -15.24
C LYS A 256 -2.47 -1.03 -15.03
N LEU A 257 -2.13 -1.42 -13.80
CA LEU A 257 -0.78 -1.86 -13.43
C LEU A 257 -0.73 -3.31 -12.92
N ASN A 258 0.43 -3.95 -13.04
CA ASN A 258 0.76 -5.24 -12.42
C ASN A 258 1.89 -5.08 -11.38
N GLY A 259 1.74 -5.67 -10.20
CA GLY A 259 2.79 -5.83 -9.19
C GLY A 259 2.25 -6.15 -7.79
N THR A 260 3.09 -6.68 -6.90
CA THR A 260 2.77 -6.73 -5.45
C THR A 260 2.54 -5.34 -4.84
N SER A 261 3.14 -4.31 -5.43
CA SER A 261 2.83 -2.90 -5.20
C SER A 261 1.37 -2.52 -5.42
N MET A 262 0.63 -3.26 -6.26
CA MET A 262 -0.81 -3.03 -6.46
C MET A 262 -1.67 -3.84 -5.47
N ALA A 263 -1.15 -4.95 -4.95
CA ALA A 263 -1.84 -5.73 -3.91
C ALA A 263 -1.80 -5.03 -2.54
N THR A 264 -0.65 -4.47 -2.18
CA THR A 264 -0.41 -3.75 -0.91
C THR A 264 -1.45 -2.67 -0.58
N PRO A 265 -1.80 -1.73 -1.48
CA PRO A 265 -2.80 -0.71 -1.19
C PRO A 265 -4.21 -1.27 -0.95
N HIS A 266 -4.55 -2.45 -1.49
CA HIS A 266 -5.81 -3.11 -1.14
C HIS A 266 -5.84 -3.50 0.34
N ILE A 267 -4.73 -4.03 0.87
CA ILE A 267 -4.59 -4.38 2.28
C ILE A 267 -4.59 -3.13 3.15
N SER A 268 -3.87 -2.07 2.77
CA SER A 268 -3.83 -0.83 3.54
C SER A 268 -5.21 -0.14 3.62
N GLY A 269 -5.97 -0.11 2.52
CA GLY A 269 -7.36 0.35 2.54
C GLY A 269 -8.28 -0.58 3.34
N GLY A 270 -8.10 -1.90 3.22
CA GLY A 270 -8.85 -2.89 4.00
C GLY A 270 -8.63 -2.72 5.51
N ALA A 271 -7.39 -2.49 5.94
CA ALA A 271 -7.06 -2.18 7.33
C ALA A 271 -7.78 -0.92 7.81
N ALA A 272 -7.88 0.13 6.99
CA ALA A 272 -8.63 1.33 7.37
C ALA A 272 -10.13 1.05 7.59
N LEU A 273 -10.75 0.21 6.76
CA LEU A 273 -12.13 -0.23 6.97
C LEU A 273 -12.28 -1.05 8.26
N ILE A 274 -11.35 -1.99 8.50
CA ILE A 274 -11.36 -2.87 9.68
C ILE A 274 -11.21 -2.06 10.96
N ILE A 275 -10.22 -1.17 11.04
CA ILE A 275 -9.99 -0.29 12.20
C ILE A 275 -11.27 0.50 12.48
N LYS A 276 -11.83 1.16 11.46
CA LYS A 276 -13.02 1.99 11.63
C LYS A 276 -14.24 1.20 12.09
N HIS A 277 -14.43 -0.02 11.59
CA HIS A 277 -15.53 -0.89 12.01
C HIS A 277 -15.33 -1.39 13.45
N CYS A 278 -14.17 -1.97 13.75
CA CYS A 278 -13.90 -2.60 15.03
C CYS A 278 -13.84 -1.60 16.20
N GLU A 279 -13.33 -0.39 15.98
CA GLU A 279 -13.31 0.67 16.99
C GLU A 279 -14.66 1.40 17.15
N SER A 280 -15.67 1.03 16.37
CA SER A 280 -17.00 1.65 16.46
C SER A 280 -17.73 1.28 17.76
N LYS A 281 -18.73 2.10 18.12
CA LYS A 281 -19.61 1.87 19.28
C LYS A 281 -20.39 0.55 19.25
N ASN A 282 -20.50 -0.07 18.08
CA ASN A 282 -21.25 -1.30 17.89
C ASN A 282 -20.35 -2.54 17.97
N GLU A 283 -19.04 -2.38 18.10
CA GLU A 283 -18.04 -3.46 18.17
C GLU A 283 -17.25 -3.39 19.49
N PHE A 284 -15.97 -3.00 19.46
CA PHE A 284 -15.14 -2.96 20.67
C PHE A 284 -15.26 -1.67 21.48
N ASP A 285 -15.77 -0.57 20.89
CA ASP A 285 -15.92 0.75 21.52
C ASP A 285 -14.65 1.28 22.22
N ARG A 286 -13.48 0.97 21.63
CA ARG A 286 -12.17 1.46 22.08
C ARG A 286 -11.18 1.43 20.93
N THR A 287 -10.05 2.12 21.11
CA THR A 287 -8.90 1.97 20.22
C THR A 287 -8.30 0.57 20.35
N LEU A 288 -7.99 -0.04 19.20
CA LEU A 288 -7.27 -1.31 19.10
C LEU A 288 -5.77 -1.08 19.00
N SER A 289 -4.99 -1.99 19.60
CA SER A 289 -3.53 -2.04 19.38
C SER A 289 -3.19 -2.56 17.98
N GLU A 290 -1.93 -2.40 17.56
CA GLU A 290 -1.46 -2.94 16.28
C GLU A 290 -1.69 -4.46 16.16
N ASP A 291 -1.30 -5.24 17.18
CA ASP A 291 -1.51 -6.70 17.23
C ASP A 291 -2.99 -7.09 17.03
N GLU A 292 -3.91 -6.31 17.61
CA GLU A 292 -5.35 -6.56 17.48
C GLU A 292 -5.84 -6.24 16.07
N ILE A 293 -5.32 -5.16 15.45
CA ILE A 293 -5.62 -4.81 14.06
C ILE A 293 -5.10 -5.92 13.13
N TYR A 294 -3.87 -6.38 13.32
CA TYR A 294 -3.29 -7.50 12.58
C TYR A 294 -4.17 -8.76 12.72
N ALA A 295 -4.56 -9.12 13.94
CA ALA A 295 -5.43 -10.27 14.17
C ALA A 295 -6.79 -10.14 13.45
N GLN A 296 -7.39 -8.94 13.47
CA GLN A 296 -8.64 -8.66 12.75
C GLN A 296 -8.47 -8.70 11.23
N LEU A 297 -7.29 -8.33 10.71
CA LEU A 297 -6.94 -8.44 9.30
C LEU A 297 -6.83 -9.91 8.88
N ILE A 298 -6.07 -10.72 9.62
CA ILE A 298 -5.88 -12.14 9.33
C ILE A 298 -7.19 -12.93 9.48
N LYS A 299 -8.06 -12.56 10.42
CA LYS A 299 -9.40 -13.16 10.54
C LYS A 299 -10.24 -12.99 9.26
N ARG A 300 -9.94 -11.94 8.49
CA ARG A 300 -10.64 -11.57 7.26
C ARG A 300 -9.92 -12.06 6.01
N THR A 301 -9.42 -13.30 6.05
CA THR A 301 -8.84 -13.95 4.87
C THR A 301 -9.63 -15.18 4.46
N THR A 302 -9.60 -15.49 3.16
CA THR A 302 -10.04 -16.74 2.58
C THR A 302 -8.83 -17.55 2.14
N ALA A 303 -8.62 -18.69 2.78
CA ALA A 303 -7.56 -19.62 2.43
C ALA A 303 -7.65 -20.00 0.95
N LEU A 304 -6.49 -20.00 0.28
CA LEU A 304 -6.34 -20.46 -1.10
C LEU A 304 -5.63 -21.82 -1.11
N ASN A 305 -5.84 -22.61 -2.16
CA ASN A 305 -5.19 -23.91 -2.33
C ASN A 305 -3.74 -23.76 -2.84
N TYR A 306 -2.90 -23.07 -2.06
CA TYR A 306 -1.49 -22.82 -2.32
C TYR A 306 -0.67 -23.02 -1.03
N PRO A 307 0.65 -23.26 -1.13
CA PRO A 307 1.53 -23.26 0.04
C PRO A 307 1.44 -21.94 0.81
N LYS A 308 1.50 -21.99 2.14
CA LYS A 308 1.51 -20.79 2.99
C LYS A 308 2.63 -19.81 2.64
N ARG A 309 3.76 -20.30 2.15
CA ARG A 309 4.89 -19.46 1.71
C ARG A 309 4.54 -18.55 0.53
N SER A 310 3.48 -18.87 -0.23
CA SER A 310 3.03 -18.10 -1.39
C SER A 310 1.82 -17.22 -1.10
N VAL A 311 0.98 -17.59 -0.12
CA VAL A 311 -0.30 -16.90 0.14
C VAL A 311 -0.55 -16.51 1.59
N GLY A 312 0.36 -16.85 2.50
CA GLY A 312 0.20 -16.66 3.94
C GLY A 312 -1.08 -17.28 4.46
N ASN A 313 -1.93 -16.43 5.04
CA ASN A 313 -3.26 -16.75 5.55
C ASN A 313 -4.35 -16.75 4.48
N GLY A 314 -4.04 -16.40 3.24
CA GLY A 314 -4.95 -16.41 2.10
C GLY A 314 -5.27 -15.02 1.53
N LEU A 315 -6.32 -14.96 0.71
CA LEU A 315 -6.79 -13.73 0.07
C LEU A 315 -7.59 -12.87 1.05
N LEU A 316 -7.34 -11.55 1.09
CA LEU A 316 -8.20 -10.61 1.84
C LEU A 316 -9.67 -10.74 1.41
N ASP A 317 -10.55 -10.86 2.39
CA ASP A 317 -11.99 -11.05 2.24
C ASP A 317 -12.72 -10.29 3.34
N LEU A 318 -13.08 -9.03 3.05
CA LEU A 318 -13.68 -8.10 4.00
C LEU A 318 -15.16 -8.40 4.31
N ALA A 319 -15.76 -9.41 3.69
CA ALA A 319 -17.09 -9.89 4.06
C ALA A 319 -17.06 -10.82 5.28
N LYS A 320 -15.88 -11.28 5.71
CA LYS A 320 -15.72 -12.13 6.89
C LYS A 320 -15.65 -11.30 8.18
N GLU A 321 -16.07 -11.91 9.28
CA GLU A 321 -16.09 -11.30 10.61
C GLU A 321 -15.63 -12.23 11.72
#